data_AF-A0A937S802-F1
#
_entry.id   AF-A0A937S802-F1
#
_cell.length_a   1.000
_cell.length_b   1.000
_cell.length_c   1.000
_cell.angle_alpha   90.00
_cell.angle_beta   90.00
_cell.angle_gamma   90.00
#
_symmetry.space_group_name_H-M   'P 1'
#
loop_
_entity.id
_entity.type
_entity.pdbx_description
1 polymer ?
#
loop_
_entity_poly.entity_id
_entity_poly.type
_entity_poly.pdbx_seq_one_letter_code
_entity_poly.pdbx_strand_id
1 'polypeptide(L)'
;MPQPQPPRSLLDALLAYESHVQSTMPPKQATAAWAQVRTALWRYTLPGWGLPSPQGQRLSPAEYEQGLQLLQQLPFKRLQEAPGVQERLFEQLAVAGNSRRTYRWALQRLMTWCQQQGWLETALVAEPASRVRQHRRSANDVRLTTRRARQRYRLVEAEQSEALRQELALFTQFLTGAGAEERDSMGVSAATAQQYLHQVERFLGWLHSEGGVPLQELSLRQLVVGSASSLGREQPVLPSEAEAERVVALVQAYLEWLRTPQEEHLDGRSEAVQSPYTALRVINALFAVVRFVYRQDSVAGEQEAEPAQVTIAALQELRKVVYAQLKTHQAVSDESKKRLEWPEFLNLVETLRGECVSQLHQSTQSKQGGVTLAPPRSLTAIAQSYQRFLLFAFLAYMPPRRSNELRKLTFSQLPRPHRPVRKAQALDGEASVLYPDQQGWWIKRVDQKLKGPRSPDLVLVPNLSYTDGRCFYQYLEEWLLHYVYQDGRGKTVAVPGLRSCFNPHHQRLFTLKKGEPYPDAVSFSKLLRFPAYRFTGKALDFHTVRGIYAAYSKHKEDSSLASANSVQDSEDEVLSKAFAALDIEKEQYDPADWSKAAVIAQAFLNQLV
;
A
#
# COMPACT_ATOMS: atom_id res chain seq x y z
N MET A 1 -23.27 -39.12 -1.48
CA MET A 1 -22.98 -39.38 -0.05
C MET A 1 -23.76 -38.34 0.74
N PRO A 2 -24.63 -38.74 1.70
CA PRO A 2 -25.26 -37.78 2.60
C PRO A 2 -24.20 -36.94 3.30
N GLN A 3 -24.42 -35.64 3.44
CA GLN A 3 -23.49 -34.79 4.18
C GLN A 3 -23.42 -35.26 5.64
N PRO A 4 -22.23 -35.35 6.24
CA PRO A 4 -22.09 -35.79 7.62
C PRO A 4 -22.77 -34.78 8.54
N GLN A 5 -23.68 -35.26 9.39
CA GLN A 5 -24.36 -34.41 10.37
C GLN A 5 -23.34 -33.69 11.26
N PRO A 6 -23.58 -32.43 11.65
CA PRO A 6 -22.67 -31.70 12.51
C PRO A 6 -22.56 -32.38 13.88
N PRO A 7 -21.34 -32.44 14.47
CA PRO A 7 -21.11 -33.04 15.78
C PRO A 7 -21.84 -32.24 16.88
N ARG A 8 -22.44 -32.94 17.85
CA ARG A 8 -23.15 -32.32 18.96
C ARG A 8 -22.19 -31.84 20.04
N SER A 9 -21.12 -32.60 20.27
CA SER A 9 -20.07 -32.32 21.25
C SER A 9 -18.68 -32.22 20.62
N LEU A 10 -17.71 -31.70 21.37
CA LEU A 10 -16.30 -31.79 20.96
C LEU A 10 -15.82 -33.24 20.87
N LEU A 11 -16.35 -34.14 21.71
CA LEU A 11 -15.98 -35.56 21.66
C LEU A 11 -16.40 -36.20 20.34
N ASP A 12 -17.62 -35.91 19.85
CA ASP A 12 -18.12 -36.43 18.56
C ASP A 12 -17.19 -36.03 17.41
N ALA A 13 -16.79 -34.75 17.37
CA ALA A 13 -15.88 -34.23 16.35
C ALA A 13 -14.52 -34.90 16.42
N LEU A 14 -14.04 -35.17 17.64
CA LEU A 14 -12.73 -35.75 17.89
C LEU A 14 -12.69 -37.24 17.50
N LEU A 15 -13.73 -38.00 17.80
CA LEU A 15 -13.87 -39.41 17.37
C LEU A 15 -14.00 -39.53 15.85
N ALA A 16 -14.76 -38.62 15.22
CA ALA A 16 -14.85 -38.58 13.77
C ALA A 16 -13.49 -38.25 13.12
N TYR A 17 -12.71 -37.35 13.73
CA TYR A 17 -11.35 -37.04 13.28
C TYR A 17 -10.40 -38.24 13.46
N GLU A 18 -10.50 -38.97 14.56
CA GLU A 18 -9.70 -40.18 14.78
C GLU A 18 -9.94 -41.21 13.68
N SER A 19 -11.21 -41.50 13.38
CA SER A 19 -11.60 -42.40 12.28
C SER A 19 -11.08 -41.92 10.93
N HIS A 20 -11.12 -40.61 10.67
CA HIS A 20 -10.56 -40.02 9.46
C HIS A 20 -9.03 -40.22 9.38
N VAL A 21 -8.29 -39.95 10.45
CA VAL A 21 -6.83 -40.09 10.48
C VAL A 21 -6.42 -41.57 10.31
N GLN A 22 -7.15 -42.49 10.96
CA GLN A 22 -6.90 -43.93 10.84
C GLN A 22 -7.17 -44.47 9.43
N SER A 23 -8.18 -43.94 8.73
CA SER A 23 -8.55 -44.39 7.38
C SER A 23 -7.71 -43.74 6.26
N THR A 24 -7.12 -42.57 6.49
CA THR A 24 -6.40 -41.81 5.45
C THR A 24 -4.89 -41.84 5.54
N MET A 25 -4.31 -42.22 6.69
CA MET A 25 -2.86 -42.20 6.91
C MET A 25 -2.32 -43.61 7.19
N PRO A 26 -1.04 -43.89 6.85
CA PRO A 26 -0.38 -45.13 7.26
C PRO A 26 -0.42 -45.32 8.79
N PRO A 27 -0.56 -46.55 9.32
CA PRO A 27 -0.82 -46.79 10.76
C PRO A 27 0.11 -46.05 11.71
N LYS A 28 1.43 -46.06 11.45
CA LYS A 28 2.42 -45.36 12.29
C LYS A 28 2.22 -43.84 12.29
N GLN A 29 1.87 -43.26 11.14
CA GLN A 29 1.63 -41.83 11.00
C GLN A 29 0.29 -41.45 11.64
N ALA A 30 -0.74 -42.28 11.47
CA ALA A 30 -2.04 -42.10 12.10
C ALA A 30 -1.92 -42.06 13.63
N THR A 31 -1.18 -43.02 14.23
CA THR A 31 -0.94 -43.05 15.68
C THR A 31 -0.22 -41.79 16.17
N ALA A 32 0.83 -41.34 15.45
CA ALA A 32 1.58 -40.15 15.83
C ALA A 32 0.74 -38.86 15.68
N ALA A 33 0.02 -38.73 14.57
CA ALA A 33 -0.87 -37.62 14.28
C ALA A 33 -1.95 -37.48 15.35
N TRP A 34 -2.57 -38.59 15.72
CA TRP A 34 -3.58 -38.65 16.77
C TRP A 34 -3.01 -38.32 18.15
N ALA A 35 -1.85 -38.90 18.49
CA ALA A 35 -1.18 -38.63 19.76
C ALA A 35 -0.86 -37.13 19.95
N GLN A 36 -0.48 -36.43 18.87
CA GLN A 36 -0.23 -34.99 18.89
C GLN A 36 -1.51 -34.18 19.16
N VAL A 37 -2.63 -34.51 18.50
CA VAL A 37 -3.91 -33.83 18.73
C VAL A 37 -4.41 -34.08 20.15
N ARG A 38 -4.33 -35.33 20.63
CA ARG A 38 -4.68 -35.69 22.00
C ARG A 38 -3.82 -34.90 23.00
N THR A 39 -2.52 -34.78 22.76
CA THR A 39 -1.64 -34.00 23.63
C THR A 39 -1.97 -32.51 23.58
N ALA A 40 -2.23 -31.96 22.40
CA ALA A 40 -2.64 -30.57 22.22
C ALA A 40 -3.89 -30.24 23.04
N LEU A 41 -4.88 -31.13 23.04
CA LEU A 41 -6.12 -30.95 23.79
C LEU A 41 -5.94 -31.19 25.29
N TRP A 42 -5.51 -32.38 25.72
CA TRP A 42 -5.48 -32.76 27.14
C TRP A 42 -4.47 -31.96 27.97
N ARG A 43 -3.33 -31.57 27.38
CA ARG A 43 -2.32 -30.80 28.13
C ARG A 43 -2.47 -29.31 27.97
N TYR A 44 -2.96 -28.85 26.83
CA TYR A 44 -2.85 -27.42 26.49
C TYR A 44 -4.17 -26.73 26.19
N THR A 45 -5.29 -27.43 26.05
CA THR A 45 -6.60 -26.81 25.80
C THR A 45 -7.58 -27.06 26.94
N LEU A 46 -7.80 -28.33 27.31
CA LEU A 46 -8.76 -28.71 28.35
C LEU A 46 -8.44 -28.08 29.72
N PRO A 47 -7.16 -27.91 30.14
CA PRO A 47 -6.90 -27.24 31.40
C PRO A 47 -7.34 -25.78 31.44
N GLY A 48 -7.26 -25.08 30.31
CA GLY A 48 -7.82 -23.73 30.19
C GLY A 48 -9.35 -23.67 30.16
N TRP A 49 -10.02 -24.83 30.14
CA TRP A 49 -11.48 -24.98 30.28
C TRP A 49 -11.88 -25.64 31.61
N GLY A 50 -10.96 -25.76 32.57
CA GLY A 50 -11.25 -26.22 33.93
C GLY A 50 -10.85 -27.66 34.22
N LEU A 51 -10.20 -28.38 33.30
CA LEU A 51 -9.60 -29.68 33.62
C LEU A 51 -8.34 -29.47 34.49
N PRO A 52 -8.10 -30.27 35.54
CA PRO A 52 -6.81 -30.24 36.24
C PRO A 52 -5.65 -30.50 35.27
N SER A 53 -4.55 -29.77 35.42
CA SER A 53 -3.35 -29.98 34.60
C SER A 53 -2.74 -31.36 34.90
N PRO A 54 -2.38 -32.16 33.86
CA PRO A 54 -1.83 -33.49 34.09
C PRO A 54 -0.52 -33.46 34.88
N GLN A 55 -0.40 -34.28 35.92
CA GLN A 55 0.76 -34.24 36.83
C GLN A 55 2.00 -34.96 36.30
N GLY A 56 1.82 -35.90 35.35
CA GLY A 56 2.91 -36.73 34.81
C GLY A 56 3.23 -36.49 33.33
N GLN A 57 4.29 -37.13 32.82
CA GLN A 57 4.60 -37.17 31.38
C GLN A 57 3.61 -38.02 30.57
N ARG A 58 2.93 -38.97 31.21
CA ARG A 58 1.84 -39.76 30.62
C ARG A 58 0.53 -39.39 31.31
N LEU A 59 -0.54 -39.38 30.53
CA LEU A 59 -1.90 -39.23 31.06
C LEU A 59 -2.26 -40.51 31.80
N SER A 60 -2.70 -40.40 33.05
CA SER A 60 -3.31 -41.50 33.78
C SER A 60 -4.69 -41.85 33.16
N PRO A 61 -5.19 -43.08 33.33
CA PRO A 61 -6.52 -43.46 32.87
C PRO A 61 -7.62 -42.55 33.43
N ALA A 62 -7.52 -42.16 34.70
CA ALA A 62 -8.48 -41.26 35.34
C ALA A 62 -8.48 -39.85 34.74
N GLU A 63 -7.30 -39.25 34.51
CA GLU A 63 -7.20 -37.94 33.83
C GLU A 63 -7.74 -38.02 32.40
N TYR A 64 -7.55 -39.15 31.73
CA TYR A 64 -8.08 -39.37 30.39
C TYR A 64 -9.61 -39.42 30.38
N GLU A 65 -10.21 -40.21 31.27
CA GLU A 65 -11.66 -40.33 31.42
C GLU A 65 -12.32 -39.00 31.80
N GLN A 66 -11.73 -38.23 32.72
CA GLN A 66 -12.21 -36.89 33.07
C GLN A 66 -12.19 -35.95 31.85
N GLY A 67 -11.13 -36.02 31.04
CA GLY A 67 -11.05 -35.24 29.81
C GLY A 67 -12.12 -35.64 28.77
N LEU A 68 -12.44 -36.94 28.66
CA LEU A 68 -13.53 -37.42 27.81
C LEU A 68 -14.90 -36.92 28.29
N GLN A 69 -15.17 -36.99 29.60
CA GLN A 69 -16.40 -36.46 30.19
C GLN A 69 -16.56 -34.97 29.92
N LEU A 70 -15.48 -34.19 30.09
CA LEU A 70 -15.49 -32.76 29.77
C LEU A 70 -15.75 -32.52 28.27
N LEU A 71 -15.05 -33.21 27.37
CA LEU A 71 -15.26 -33.06 25.92
C LEU A 71 -16.69 -33.41 25.47
N GLN A 72 -17.34 -34.38 26.13
CA GLN A 72 -18.74 -34.74 25.87
C GLN A 72 -19.70 -33.61 26.28
N GLN A 73 -19.40 -32.90 27.37
CA GLN A 73 -20.22 -31.79 27.88
C GLN A 73 -20.00 -30.49 27.11
N LEU A 74 -18.84 -30.31 26.47
CA LEU A 74 -18.50 -29.08 25.77
C LEU A 74 -19.18 -29.00 24.39
N PRO A 75 -19.90 -27.90 24.08
CA PRO A 75 -20.51 -27.72 22.78
C PRO A 75 -19.44 -27.60 21.71
N PHE A 76 -19.67 -28.20 20.53
CA PHE A 76 -18.71 -28.21 19.43
C PHE A 76 -18.20 -26.81 19.06
N LYS A 77 -19.07 -25.79 19.07
CA LYS A 77 -18.72 -24.39 18.74
C LYS A 77 -17.56 -23.83 19.57
N ARG A 78 -17.37 -24.32 20.79
CA ARG A 78 -16.28 -23.89 21.68
C ARG A 78 -14.89 -24.21 21.12
N LEU A 79 -14.79 -25.09 20.12
CA LEU A 79 -13.51 -25.36 19.41
C LEU A 79 -12.89 -24.08 18.82
N GLN A 80 -13.69 -23.07 18.45
CA GLN A 80 -13.20 -21.79 17.91
C GLN A 80 -12.33 -21.03 18.92
N GLU A 81 -12.57 -21.19 20.22
CA GLU A 81 -11.82 -20.54 21.30
C GLU A 81 -10.50 -21.26 21.61
N ALA A 82 -10.37 -22.52 21.18
CA ALA A 82 -9.26 -23.39 21.57
C ALA A 82 -7.87 -22.79 21.30
N PRO A 83 -7.59 -22.10 20.17
CA PRO A 83 -6.29 -21.48 19.93
C PRO A 83 -5.91 -20.42 20.98
N GLY A 84 -6.86 -19.56 21.37
CA GLY A 84 -6.63 -18.51 22.35
C GLY A 84 -6.47 -19.05 23.77
N VAL A 85 -7.17 -20.15 24.09
CA VAL A 85 -7.01 -20.87 25.36
C VAL A 85 -5.63 -21.54 25.42
N GLN A 86 -5.22 -22.17 24.31
CA GLN A 86 -3.93 -22.84 24.21
C GLN A 86 -2.76 -21.88 24.36
N GLU A 87 -2.86 -20.68 23.78
CA GLU A 87 -1.81 -19.66 23.88
C GLU A 87 -1.59 -19.19 25.31
N ARG A 88 -2.68 -18.85 26.02
CA ARG A 88 -2.62 -18.45 27.44
C ARG A 88 -1.96 -19.53 28.30
N LEU A 89 -2.27 -20.79 28.06
CA LEU A 89 -1.66 -21.88 28.82
C LEU A 89 -0.19 -22.10 28.46
N PHE A 90 0.22 -21.93 27.19
CA PHE A 90 1.62 -21.99 26.80
C PHE A 90 2.49 -20.93 27.48
N GLU A 91 1.92 -19.74 27.68
CA GLU A 91 2.55 -18.64 28.41
C GLU A 91 2.68 -18.98 29.90
N GLN A 92 1.59 -19.41 30.54
CA GLN A 92 1.55 -19.78 31.95
C GLN A 92 2.53 -20.92 32.29
N LEU A 93 2.63 -21.93 31.42
CA LEU A 93 3.49 -23.11 31.63
C LEU A 93 4.90 -22.95 31.04
N ALA A 94 5.25 -21.79 30.50
CA ALA A 94 6.55 -21.51 29.89
C ALA A 94 6.98 -22.59 28.86
N VAL A 95 6.05 -23.08 28.04
CA VAL A 95 6.29 -24.19 27.10
C VAL A 95 7.31 -23.80 26.03
N ALA A 96 8.28 -24.68 25.75
CA ALA A 96 9.32 -24.45 24.74
C ALA A 96 8.75 -24.20 23.33
N GLY A 97 9.40 -23.33 22.54
CA GLY A 97 8.90 -22.88 21.23
C GLY A 97 8.61 -24.01 20.22
N ASN A 98 9.46 -25.04 20.18
CA ASN A 98 9.25 -26.20 19.30
C ASN A 98 7.99 -27.00 19.67
N SER A 99 7.71 -27.14 20.98
CA SER A 99 6.50 -27.78 21.49
C SER A 99 5.27 -26.94 21.19
N ARG A 100 5.33 -25.61 21.41
CA ARG A 100 4.24 -24.68 21.04
C ARG A 100 3.87 -24.84 19.57
N ARG A 101 4.87 -24.81 18.67
CA ARG A 101 4.66 -24.98 17.22
C ARG A 101 3.99 -26.33 16.90
N THR A 102 4.48 -27.42 17.49
CA THR A 102 3.97 -28.77 17.25
C THR A 102 2.50 -28.90 17.66
N TYR A 103 2.14 -28.43 18.85
CA TYR A 103 0.79 -28.60 19.39
C TYR A 103 -0.22 -27.57 18.83
N ARG A 104 0.23 -26.36 18.46
CA ARG A 104 -0.61 -25.43 17.68
C ARG A 104 -0.95 -26.03 16.32
N TRP A 105 0.05 -26.59 15.64
CA TRP A 105 -0.16 -27.23 14.34
C TRP A 105 -1.12 -28.42 14.42
N ALA A 106 -0.99 -29.25 15.45
CA ALA A 106 -1.90 -30.38 15.68
C ALA A 106 -3.36 -29.91 15.89
N LEU A 107 -3.57 -28.91 16.75
CA LEU A 107 -4.89 -28.32 16.99
C LEU A 107 -5.47 -27.68 15.72
N GLN A 108 -4.67 -26.89 15.00
CA GLN A 108 -5.08 -26.29 13.73
C GLN A 108 -5.47 -27.35 12.70
N ARG A 109 -4.74 -28.46 12.61
CA ARG A 109 -5.07 -29.55 11.67
C ARG A 109 -6.43 -30.17 11.95
N LEU A 110 -6.80 -30.35 13.23
CA LEU A 110 -8.16 -30.77 13.62
C LEU A 110 -9.20 -29.71 13.20
N MET A 111 -8.97 -28.43 13.52
CA MET A 111 -9.90 -27.35 13.20
C MET A 111 -10.11 -27.19 11.69
N THR A 112 -9.04 -27.23 10.89
CA THR A 112 -9.10 -27.18 9.42
C THR A 112 -9.89 -28.36 8.86
N TRP A 113 -9.72 -29.55 9.41
CA TRP A 113 -10.52 -30.69 8.99
C TRP A 113 -12.00 -30.50 9.33
N CYS A 114 -12.33 -30.02 10.53
CA CYS A 114 -13.72 -29.69 10.89
C CYS A 114 -14.34 -28.61 9.98
N GLN A 115 -13.55 -27.62 9.55
CA GLN A 115 -13.97 -26.62 8.55
C GLN A 115 -14.27 -27.26 7.20
N GLN A 116 -13.45 -28.21 6.74
CA GLN A 116 -13.67 -28.94 5.49
C GLN A 116 -14.94 -29.80 5.52
N GLN A 117 -15.35 -30.27 6.70
CA GLN A 117 -16.64 -30.95 6.89
C GLN A 117 -17.83 -29.98 6.92
N GLY A 118 -17.60 -28.67 6.89
CA GLY A 118 -18.64 -27.65 7.04
C GLY A 118 -19.17 -27.50 8.46
N TRP A 119 -18.49 -28.05 9.47
CA TRP A 119 -18.96 -28.02 10.86
C TRP A 119 -18.62 -26.71 11.57
N LEU A 120 -17.47 -26.10 11.22
CA LEU A 120 -16.97 -24.89 11.86
C LEU A 120 -17.11 -23.68 10.92
N GLU A 121 -17.76 -22.61 11.39
CA GLU A 121 -17.84 -21.34 10.64
C GLU A 121 -16.44 -20.75 10.47
N THR A 122 -16.12 -20.36 9.23
CA THR A 122 -14.84 -19.73 8.90
C THR A 122 -15.01 -18.23 9.05
N ALA A 123 -14.29 -17.60 10.00
CA ALA A 123 -14.51 -16.21 10.37
C ALA A 123 -14.33 -15.17 9.23
N LEU A 124 -13.83 -15.56 8.06
CA LEU A 124 -13.76 -14.72 6.86
C LEU A 124 -13.78 -15.62 5.62
N VAL A 125 -14.96 -16.09 5.20
CA VAL A 125 -15.15 -16.58 3.84
C VAL A 125 -16.15 -15.65 3.18
N ALA A 126 -15.62 -14.62 2.49
CA ALA A 126 -16.23 -14.30 1.21
C ALA A 126 -16.21 -15.61 0.41
N GLU A 127 -17.36 -16.05 -0.09
CA GLU A 127 -17.46 -17.27 -0.89
C GLU A 127 -16.28 -17.36 -1.86
N PRO A 128 -15.64 -18.54 -2.03
CA PRO A 128 -14.52 -18.68 -2.95
C PRO A 128 -15.00 -18.23 -4.34
N ALA A 129 -14.61 -17.01 -4.70
CA ALA A 129 -15.05 -16.37 -5.91
C ALA A 129 -14.77 -17.34 -7.06
N SER A 130 -15.84 -17.69 -7.78
CA SER A 130 -15.79 -18.49 -9.00
C SER A 130 -14.56 -18.10 -9.82
N ARG A 131 -13.73 -19.08 -10.18
CA ARG A 131 -12.40 -18.91 -10.82
C ARG A 131 -12.38 -17.64 -11.68
N VAL A 132 -11.80 -16.58 -11.12
CA VAL A 132 -11.80 -15.26 -11.77
C VAL A 132 -11.15 -15.42 -13.13
N ARG A 133 -11.90 -15.12 -14.21
CA ARG A 133 -11.39 -15.22 -15.57
C ARG A 133 -10.17 -14.31 -15.69
N GLN A 134 -9.01 -14.92 -15.91
CA GLN A 134 -7.77 -14.16 -16.08
C GLN A 134 -7.84 -13.36 -17.39
N HIS A 135 -7.59 -12.06 -17.31
CA HIS A 135 -7.47 -11.22 -18.48
C HIS A 135 -6.19 -11.59 -19.25
N ARG A 136 -6.35 -11.90 -20.55
CA ARG A 136 -5.24 -12.30 -21.44
C ARG A 136 -4.47 -11.13 -22.04
N ARG A 137 -5.02 -9.91 -21.99
CA ARG A 137 -4.37 -8.70 -22.54
C ARG A 137 -3.31 -8.16 -21.58
N SER A 138 -2.38 -7.35 -22.06
CA SER A 138 -1.40 -6.71 -21.19
C SER A 138 -2.02 -5.50 -20.49
N ALA A 139 -1.65 -5.27 -19.23
CA ALA A 139 -2.05 -4.04 -18.54
C ALA A 139 -1.47 -2.78 -19.20
N ASN A 140 -0.39 -2.92 -20.00
CA ASN A 140 0.16 -1.82 -20.79
C ASN A 140 -0.76 -1.43 -21.95
N ASP A 141 -1.63 -2.33 -22.39
CA ASP A 141 -2.58 -2.08 -23.49
C ASP A 141 -3.82 -1.30 -22.99
N VAL A 142 -3.96 -1.16 -21.66
CA VAL A 142 -5.05 -0.40 -21.04
C VAL A 142 -4.82 1.07 -21.24
N ARG A 143 -5.52 1.63 -22.22
CA ARG A 143 -5.50 3.05 -22.50
C ARG A 143 -6.43 3.79 -21.53
N LEU A 144 -5.82 4.62 -20.71
CA LEU A 144 -6.48 5.46 -19.72
C LEU A 144 -6.89 6.82 -20.28
N THR A 145 -6.30 7.25 -21.40
CA THR A 145 -6.60 8.55 -22.03
C THR A 145 -6.84 8.35 -23.52
N THR A 146 -7.68 9.20 -24.12
CA THR A 146 -7.85 9.31 -25.58
C THR A 146 -6.74 10.09 -26.26
N ARG A 147 -5.79 10.63 -25.48
CA ARG A 147 -4.65 11.41 -25.98
C ARG A 147 -3.71 10.57 -26.86
N ARG A 148 -3.36 11.11 -28.02
CA ARG A 148 -2.23 10.66 -28.85
C ARG A 148 -0.98 11.49 -28.50
N ALA A 149 0.19 10.87 -28.57
CA ALA A 149 1.43 11.61 -28.43
C ALA A 149 1.64 12.45 -29.70
N ARG A 150 1.77 13.78 -29.53
CA ARG A 150 2.17 14.70 -30.58
C ARG A 150 3.57 14.33 -31.10
N GLN A 151 3.89 14.76 -32.32
CA GLN A 151 5.25 14.69 -32.85
C GLN A 151 6.27 15.27 -31.86
N ARG A 152 7.48 14.71 -31.86
CA ARG A 152 8.50 15.07 -30.88
C ARG A 152 9.05 16.46 -31.22
N TYR A 153 8.73 17.44 -30.38
CA TYR A 153 9.18 18.84 -30.53
C TYR A 153 10.07 19.30 -29.36
N ARG A 154 10.46 18.38 -28.46
CA ARG A 154 11.47 18.69 -27.43
C ARG A 154 12.84 18.67 -28.08
N LEU A 155 13.64 19.69 -27.83
CA LEU A 155 15.05 19.70 -28.24
C LEU A 155 15.78 18.45 -27.73
N VAL A 156 16.48 17.77 -28.62
CA VAL A 156 17.44 16.74 -28.24
C VAL A 156 18.82 17.36 -28.01
N GLU A 157 19.70 16.66 -27.28
CA GLU A 157 21.04 17.14 -26.94
C GLU A 157 21.89 17.52 -28.18
N ALA A 158 21.65 16.86 -29.32
CA ALA A 158 22.30 17.14 -30.59
C ALA A 158 21.77 18.42 -31.29
N GLU A 159 20.56 18.87 -30.95
CA GLU A 159 19.96 20.10 -31.48
C GLU A 159 20.31 21.33 -30.60
N GLN A 160 21.01 21.11 -29.49
CA GLN A 160 21.46 22.19 -28.60
C GLN A 160 22.79 22.75 -29.08
N SER A 161 22.82 24.06 -29.36
CA SER A 161 24.08 24.78 -29.56
C SER A 161 24.94 24.70 -28.30
N GLU A 162 26.26 24.82 -28.44
CA GLU A 162 27.18 24.78 -27.29
C GLU A 162 26.86 25.88 -26.28
N ALA A 163 26.49 27.08 -26.76
CA ALA A 163 26.06 28.19 -25.92
C ALA A 163 24.78 27.85 -25.13
N LEU A 164 23.76 27.28 -25.77
CA LEU A 164 22.53 26.87 -25.10
C LEU A 164 22.79 25.75 -24.08
N ARG A 165 23.65 24.78 -24.41
CA ARG A 165 24.00 23.68 -23.49
C ARG A 165 24.64 24.22 -22.21
N GLN A 166 25.54 25.18 -22.32
CA GLN A 166 26.16 25.86 -21.18
C GLN A 166 25.12 26.67 -20.39
N GLU A 167 24.23 27.39 -21.06
CA GLU A 167 23.15 28.14 -20.41
C GLU A 167 22.19 27.22 -19.62
N LEU A 168 21.78 26.09 -20.18
CA LEU A 168 20.92 25.09 -19.52
C LEU A 168 21.62 24.41 -18.33
N ALA A 169 22.94 24.22 -18.41
CA ALA A 169 23.74 23.70 -17.30
C ALA A 169 23.78 24.71 -16.13
N LEU A 170 24.03 25.99 -16.41
CA LEU A 170 23.98 27.07 -15.43
C LEU A 170 22.58 27.22 -14.83
N PHE A 171 21.53 27.10 -15.63
CA PHE A 171 20.15 27.10 -15.15
C PHE A 171 19.88 25.95 -14.19
N THR A 172 20.39 24.74 -14.48
CA THR A 172 20.24 23.58 -13.58
C THR A 172 20.98 23.77 -12.26
N GLN A 173 22.17 24.37 -12.28
CA GLN A 173 22.92 24.73 -11.07
C GLN A 173 22.16 25.76 -10.23
N PHE A 174 21.66 26.83 -10.86
CA PHE A 174 20.80 27.84 -10.22
C PHE A 174 19.58 27.24 -9.53
N LEU A 175 18.88 26.31 -10.21
CA LEU A 175 17.72 25.65 -9.65
C LEU A 175 18.04 24.82 -8.40
N THR A 176 19.15 24.07 -8.44
CA THR A 176 19.50 23.11 -7.39
C THR A 176 20.33 23.69 -6.25
N GLY A 177 20.93 24.87 -6.44
CA GLY A 177 21.86 25.48 -5.50
C GLY A 177 23.22 24.79 -5.43
N ALA A 178 23.55 23.92 -6.41
CA ALA A 178 24.84 23.26 -6.47
C ALA A 178 25.93 24.26 -6.88
N GLY A 179 26.74 24.73 -5.91
CA GLY A 179 27.91 25.57 -6.14
C GLY A 179 27.67 27.09 -6.10
N ALA A 180 26.47 27.54 -5.71
CA ALA A 180 26.18 28.96 -5.50
C ALA A 180 26.17 29.30 -4.00
N GLU A 181 26.50 30.54 -3.64
CA GLU A 181 26.12 31.06 -2.32
C GLU A 181 24.59 30.97 -2.18
N GLU A 182 24.06 30.65 -0.99
CA GLU A 182 22.62 30.39 -0.76
C GLU A 182 21.67 31.46 -1.34
N ARG A 183 22.20 32.66 -1.58
CA ARG A 183 21.53 33.86 -2.07
C ARG A 183 21.13 33.82 -3.56
N ASP A 184 21.84 33.05 -4.39
CA ASP A 184 21.66 33.02 -5.85
C ASP A 184 20.96 31.76 -6.36
N SER A 185 20.25 31.01 -5.50
CA SER A 185 19.65 29.73 -5.88
C SER A 185 18.17 29.62 -5.54
N MET A 186 17.42 28.87 -6.34
CA MET A 186 16.02 28.53 -6.01
C MET A 186 15.91 27.39 -4.99
N GLY A 187 16.97 26.60 -4.79
CA GLY A 187 17.01 25.51 -3.81
C GLY A 187 15.96 24.40 -4.03
N VAL A 188 15.55 24.14 -5.28
CA VAL A 188 14.60 23.06 -5.59
C VAL A 188 15.30 21.70 -5.70
N SER A 189 14.56 20.62 -5.43
CA SER A 189 15.12 19.27 -5.57
C SER A 189 15.56 18.97 -7.01
N ALA A 190 16.58 18.14 -7.20
CA ALA A 190 17.05 17.73 -8.53
C ALA A 190 15.93 17.16 -9.42
N ALA A 191 14.96 16.44 -8.84
CA ALA A 191 13.81 15.92 -9.57
C ALA A 191 12.87 17.04 -10.08
N THR A 192 12.70 18.12 -9.31
CA THR A 192 11.95 19.31 -9.72
C THR A 192 12.72 20.10 -10.78
N ALA A 193 14.03 20.25 -10.61
CA ALA A 193 14.88 20.93 -11.59
C ALA A 193 14.81 20.26 -12.96
N GLN A 194 14.91 18.93 -13.00
CA GLN A 194 14.73 18.13 -14.22
C GLN A 194 13.33 18.29 -14.85
N GLN A 195 12.28 18.49 -14.05
CA GLN A 195 10.94 18.78 -14.58
C GLN A 195 10.87 20.16 -15.24
N TYR A 196 11.49 21.18 -14.66
CA TYR A 196 11.56 22.51 -15.26
C TYR A 196 12.39 22.49 -16.54
N LEU A 197 13.59 21.91 -16.51
CA LEU A 197 14.44 21.75 -17.70
C LEU A 197 13.68 21.05 -18.83
N HIS A 198 12.96 19.97 -18.53
CA HIS A 198 12.14 19.27 -19.51
C HIS A 198 11.03 20.13 -20.12
N GLN A 199 10.42 21.05 -19.36
CA GLN A 199 9.43 21.98 -19.94
C GLN A 199 10.10 23.06 -20.78
N VAL A 200 11.25 23.58 -20.34
CA VAL A 200 12.02 24.60 -21.04
C VAL A 200 12.49 24.09 -22.41
N GLU A 201 13.09 22.90 -22.48
CA GLU A 201 13.51 22.29 -23.75
C GLU A 201 12.33 22.01 -24.70
N ARG A 202 11.14 21.74 -24.16
CA ARG A 202 9.91 21.62 -24.97
C ARG A 202 9.45 22.97 -25.51
N PHE A 203 9.54 24.03 -24.70
CA PHE A 203 9.17 25.37 -25.14
C PHE A 203 10.14 25.87 -26.21
N LEU A 204 11.45 25.74 -25.99
CA LEU A 204 12.48 26.12 -26.97
C LEU A 204 12.36 25.32 -28.26
N GLY A 205 12.09 24.02 -28.17
CA GLY A 205 11.89 23.21 -29.38
C GLY A 205 10.62 23.58 -30.14
N TRP A 206 9.56 24.01 -29.45
CA TRP A 206 8.38 24.63 -30.09
C TRP A 206 8.71 25.96 -30.78
N LEU A 207 9.51 26.82 -30.14
CA LEU A 207 10.00 28.07 -30.77
C LEU A 207 10.80 27.79 -32.04
N HIS A 208 11.60 26.73 -32.05
CA HIS A 208 12.32 26.33 -33.26
C HIS A 208 11.37 25.81 -34.34
N SER A 209 10.53 24.84 -34.01
CA SER A 209 9.73 24.12 -35.01
C SER A 209 8.54 24.92 -35.55
N GLU A 210 7.88 25.71 -34.70
CA GLU A 210 6.66 26.45 -35.05
C GLU A 210 6.91 27.97 -35.09
N GLY A 211 7.83 28.47 -34.26
CA GLY A 211 8.23 29.88 -34.25
C GLY A 211 9.33 30.23 -35.26
N GLY A 212 9.94 29.23 -35.92
CA GLY A 212 10.96 29.43 -36.95
C GLY A 212 12.32 29.95 -36.43
N VAL A 213 12.57 29.90 -35.11
CA VAL A 213 13.82 30.39 -34.52
C VAL A 213 14.97 29.42 -34.83
N PRO A 214 16.08 29.83 -35.46
CA PRO A 214 17.21 28.93 -35.73
C PRO A 214 17.83 28.32 -34.47
N LEU A 215 18.31 27.07 -34.55
CA LEU A 215 18.91 26.35 -33.40
C LEU A 215 20.07 27.11 -32.75
N GLN A 216 20.84 27.85 -33.55
CA GLN A 216 21.99 28.63 -33.10
C GLN A 216 21.58 29.86 -32.28
N GLU A 217 20.37 30.35 -32.48
CA GLU A 217 19.84 31.56 -31.83
C GLU A 217 19.03 31.23 -30.56
N LEU A 218 18.71 29.96 -30.32
CA LEU A 218 17.93 29.54 -29.16
C LEU A 218 18.62 29.89 -27.84
N SER A 219 17.90 30.60 -26.96
CA SER A 219 18.37 30.95 -25.62
C SER A 219 17.21 31.08 -24.63
N LEU A 220 17.49 31.01 -23.32
CA LEU A 220 16.48 31.23 -22.29
C LEU A 220 15.93 32.65 -22.30
N ARG A 221 16.72 33.64 -22.74
CA ARG A 221 16.28 35.04 -22.90
C ARG A 221 15.10 35.18 -23.85
N GLN A 222 15.01 34.36 -24.90
CA GLN A 222 13.89 34.42 -25.84
C GLN A 222 12.53 34.07 -25.20
N LEU A 223 12.55 33.31 -24.10
CA LEU A 223 11.33 32.96 -23.35
C LEU A 223 10.85 34.10 -22.44
N VAL A 224 11.67 35.14 -22.22
CA VAL A 224 11.44 36.19 -21.21
C VAL A 224 11.50 37.60 -21.78
N VAL A 225 12.27 37.82 -22.84
CA VAL A 225 12.45 39.14 -23.47
C VAL A 225 11.76 39.20 -24.86
N GLY A 226 11.32 38.03 -25.35
CA GLY A 226 10.73 37.87 -26.67
C GLY A 226 11.82 37.78 -27.75
N SER A 227 11.80 36.70 -28.53
CA SER A 227 12.58 36.59 -29.76
C SER A 227 11.99 37.50 -30.82
N ALA A 228 12.35 38.78 -30.83
CA ALA A 228 12.35 39.50 -32.09
C ALA A 228 13.66 39.13 -32.79
N SER A 229 13.54 38.41 -33.90
CA SER A 229 14.61 38.24 -34.87
C SER A 229 15.14 39.62 -35.27
N SER A 230 16.16 40.10 -34.57
CA SER A 230 16.92 41.27 -34.94
C SER A 230 18.38 40.91 -34.82
N LEU A 231 18.85 40.21 -35.85
CA LEU A 231 20.23 40.30 -36.31
C LEU A 231 20.64 41.78 -36.30
N GLY A 232 21.38 42.20 -35.27
CA GLY A 232 22.23 43.40 -35.31
C GLY A 232 21.55 44.78 -35.36
N ARG A 233 20.30 44.96 -34.90
CA ARG A 233 19.75 46.31 -34.71
C ARG A 233 19.38 46.52 -33.24
N GLU A 234 19.92 47.60 -32.67
CA GLU A 234 19.51 48.16 -31.37
C GLU A 234 17.98 48.19 -31.31
N GLN A 235 17.39 47.31 -30.51
CA GLN A 235 15.95 47.37 -30.25
C GLN A 235 15.68 48.55 -29.33
N PRO A 236 14.57 49.29 -29.53
CA PRO A 236 14.11 50.24 -28.53
C PRO A 236 13.83 49.46 -27.23
N VAL A 237 14.44 49.89 -26.13
CA VAL A 237 14.15 49.36 -24.79
C VAL A 237 12.66 49.58 -24.57
N LEU A 238 11.91 48.48 -24.53
CA LEU A 238 10.47 48.53 -24.33
C LEU A 238 10.20 48.69 -22.84
N PRO A 239 9.12 49.41 -22.45
CA PRO A 239 8.72 49.46 -21.05
C PRO A 239 8.53 48.06 -20.47
N SER A 240 8.89 47.87 -19.20
CA SER A 240 8.78 46.59 -18.48
C SER A 240 7.40 45.93 -18.62
N GLU A 241 6.33 46.72 -18.67
CA GLU A 241 4.95 46.24 -18.86
C GLU A 241 4.72 45.62 -20.25
N ALA A 242 5.21 46.26 -21.32
CA ALA A 242 5.07 45.76 -22.68
C ALA A 242 5.88 44.47 -22.92
N GLU A 243 7.02 44.32 -22.23
CA GLU A 243 7.79 43.08 -22.20
C GLU A 243 7.02 41.95 -21.50
N ALA A 244 6.44 42.23 -20.32
CA ALA A 244 5.65 41.26 -19.58
C ALA A 244 4.41 40.80 -20.37
N GLU A 245 3.72 41.70 -21.06
CA GLU A 245 2.60 41.37 -21.95
C GLU A 245 3.03 40.42 -23.07
N ARG A 246 4.20 40.65 -23.69
CA ARG A 246 4.76 39.74 -24.71
C ARG A 246 5.05 38.36 -24.17
N VAL A 247 5.62 38.25 -22.96
CA VAL A 247 5.86 36.96 -22.31
C VAL A 247 4.56 36.22 -22.08
N VAL A 248 3.54 36.89 -21.55
CA VAL A 248 2.22 36.29 -21.33
C VAL A 248 1.61 35.84 -22.66
N ALA A 249 1.67 36.67 -23.70
CA ALA A 249 1.16 36.33 -25.03
C ALA A 249 1.90 35.11 -25.61
N LEU A 250 3.22 35.02 -25.45
CA LEU A 250 4.01 33.88 -25.90
C LEU A 250 3.60 32.58 -25.18
N VAL A 251 3.41 32.65 -23.87
CA VAL A 251 2.93 31.50 -23.07
C VAL A 251 1.54 31.08 -23.52
N GLN A 252 0.64 32.05 -23.69
CA GLN A 252 -0.72 31.77 -24.15
C GLN A 252 -0.71 31.14 -25.54
N ALA A 253 0.10 31.63 -26.48
CA ALA A 253 0.27 31.05 -27.81
C ALA A 253 0.76 29.60 -27.73
N TYR A 254 1.77 29.31 -26.90
CA TYR A 254 2.26 27.94 -26.71
C TYR A 254 1.20 27.03 -26.06
N LEU A 255 0.48 27.52 -25.05
CA LEU A 255 -0.60 26.76 -24.40
C LEU A 255 -1.78 26.52 -25.34
N GLU A 256 -2.09 27.47 -26.21
CA GLU A 256 -3.13 27.32 -27.21
C GLU A 256 -2.71 26.32 -28.28
N TRP A 257 -1.50 26.44 -28.80
CA TRP A 257 -0.92 25.43 -29.70
C TRP A 257 -0.94 24.03 -29.10
N LEU A 258 -0.70 23.89 -27.79
CA LEU A 258 -0.82 22.62 -27.08
C LEU A 258 -2.25 22.08 -27.02
N ARG A 259 -3.27 22.94 -26.98
CA ARG A 259 -4.69 22.58 -26.94
C ARG A 259 -5.26 22.32 -28.32
N THR A 260 -4.67 22.87 -29.37
CA THR A 260 -5.09 22.65 -30.75
C THR A 260 -4.49 21.36 -31.31
N PRO A 261 -5.29 20.39 -31.77
CA PRO A 261 -4.77 19.23 -32.50
C PRO A 261 -4.19 19.65 -33.86
N GLN A 262 -3.08 19.05 -34.27
CA GLN A 262 -2.51 19.27 -35.62
C GLN A 262 -3.32 18.58 -36.72
N GLU A 263 -3.88 17.40 -36.41
CA GLU A 263 -4.70 16.63 -37.35
C GLU A 263 -5.96 16.10 -36.65
N GLU A 264 -7.08 16.13 -37.34
CA GLU A 264 -8.28 15.39 -36.94
C GLU A 264 -8.10 13.91 -37.25
N HIS A 265 -8.10 13.10 -36.20
CA HIS A 265 -7.87 11.67 -36.33
C HIS A 265 -9.19 10.89 -36.36
N LEU A 266 -9.34 10.03 -37.37
CA LEU A 266 -10.52 9.19 -37.58
C LEU A 266 -10.82 8.20 -36.43
N ASP A 267 -9.85 7.93 -35.55
CA ASP A 267 -10.02 7.04 -34.40
C ASP A 267 -10.57 7.76 -33.15
N GLY A 268 -11.00 9.01 -33.29
CA GLY A 268 -11.57 9.85 -32.22
C GLY A 268 -10.54 10.28 -31.17
N ARG A 269 -9.25 10.18 -31.48
CA ARG A 269 -8.14 10.60 -30.60
C ARG A 269 -7.66 11.98 -30.94
N SER A 270 -7.02 12.63 -29.98
CA SER A 270 -6.50 13.97 -30.16
C SER A 270 -5.10 14.10 -29.57
N GLU A 271 -4.25 14.88 -30.23
CA GLU A 271 -2.94 15.28 -29.72
C GLU A 271 -3.04 16.42 -28.71
N ALA A 272 -4.21 17.06 -28.64
CA ALA A 272 -4.52 18.17 -27.76
C ALA A 272 -4.24 17.84 -26.30
N VAL A 273 -3.59 18.79 -25.62
CA VAL A 273 -3.25 18.74 -24.20
C VAL A 273 -4.15 19.70 -23.43
N GLN A 274 -5.32 19.21 -23.06
CA GLN A 274 -6.35 20.03 -22.41
C GLN A 274 -6.20 20.15 -20.88
N SER A 275 -5.21 19.51 -20.28
CA SER A 275 -5.07 19.51 -18.81
C SER A 275 -4.49 20.82 -18.28
N PRO A 276 -5.20 21.57 -17.41
CA PRO A 276 -4.69 22.80 -16.79
C PRO A 276 -3.46 22.55 -15.92
N TYR A 277 -3.27 21.33 -15.42
CA TYR A 277 -2.03 20.94 -14.73
C TYR A 277 -0.79 21.04 -15.63
N THR A 278 -0.92 20.82 -16.94
CA THR A 278 0.18 21.02 -17.88
C THR A 278 0.49 22.50 -18.03
N ALA A 279 -0.53 23.34 -18.14
CA ALA A 279 -0.36 24.79 -18.19
C ALA A 279 0.35 25.33 -16.94
N LEU A 280 -0.03 24.87 -15.75
CA LEU A 280 0.68 25.23 -14.52
C LEU A 280 2.16 24.82 -14.53
N ARG A 281 2.51 23.66 -15.10
CA ARG A 281 3.91 23.23 -15.20
C ARG A 281 4.73 24.15 -16.10
N VAL A 282 4.15 24.58 -17.22
CA VAL A 282 4.78 25.54 -18.15
C VAL A 282 5.00 26.87 -17.44
N ILE A 283 3.95 27.43 -16.82
CA ILE A 283 4.03 28.73 -16.11
C ILE A 283 5.06 28.66 -14.98
N ASN A 284 5.07 27.57 -14.19
CA ASN A 284 6.04 27.39 -13.10
C ASN A 284 7.48 27.25 -13.59
N ALA A 285 7.70 26.61 -14.73
CA ALA A 285 9.03 26.58 -15.35
C ALA A 285 9.46 27.97 -15.79
N LEU A 286 8.55 28.77 -16.37
CA LEU A 286 8.88 30.14 -16.76
C LEU A 286 9.13 31.08 -15.59
N PHE A 287 8.47 30.93 -14.44
CA PHE A 287 8.87 31.68 -13.23
C PHE A 287 10.35 31.46 -12.90
N ALA A 288 10.81 30.21 -13.02
CA ALA A 288 12.21 29.90 -12.78
C ALA A 288 13.13 30.50 -13.85
N VAL A 289 12.72 30.49 -15.11
CA VAL A 289 13.50 31.10 -16.21
C VAL A 289 13.59 32.62 -16.03
N VAL A 290 12.50 33.32 -15.72
CA VAL A 290 12.49 34.77 -15.48
C VAL A 290 13.46 35.14 -14.36
N ARG A 291 13.40 34.44 -13.23
CA ARG A 291 14.32 34.63 -12.10
C ARG A 291 15.77 34.36 -12.49
N PHE A 292 16.01 33.33 -13.29
CA PHE A 292 17.36 33.03 -13.77
C PHE A 292 17.88 34.13 -14.70
N VAL A 293 17.09 34.56 -15.69
CA VAL A 293 17.52 35.54 -16.70
C VAL A 293 17.88 36.88 -16.06
N TYR A 294 17.08 37.35 -15.11
CA TYR A 294 17.29 38.63 -14.41
C TYR A 294 18.09 38.53 -13.10
N ARG A 295 18.74 37.38 -12.83
CA ARG A 295 19.48 37.17 -11.58
C ARG A 295 20.61 38.17 -11.37
N GLN A 296 21.26 38.60 -12.45
CA GLN A 296 22.39 39.53 -12.41
C GLN A 296 21.94 41.00 -12.27
N ASP A 297 20.69 41.29 -12.65
CA ASP A 297 20.11 42.64 -12.63
C ASP A 297 19.39 42.94 -11.30
N SER A 298 19.29 41.94 -10.41
CA SER A 298 18.66 42.09 -9.11
C SER A 298 19.60 42.78 -8.13
N VAL A 299 19.12 43.79 -7.40
CA VAL A 299 19.93 44.53 -6.44
C VAL A 299 20.31 43.61 -5.28
N ALA A 300 21.58 43.68 -4.86
CA ALA A 300 22.11 42.89 -3.76
C ALA A 300 21.29 43.13 -2.49
N GLY A 301 20.37 42.20 -2.20
CA GLY A 301 19.87 41.99 -0.84
C GLY A 301 18.37 42.00 -0.57
N GLU A 302 17.43 42.13 -1.53
CA GLU A 302 16.02 41.75 -1.23
C GLU A 302 15.03 41.76 -2.41
N GLN A 303 15.26 42.53 -3.47
CA GLN A 303 14.26 42.75 -4.53
C GLN A 303 14.75 42.27 -5.90
N GLU A 304 13.90 41.48 -6.56
CA GLU A 304 14.08 41.08 -7.96
C GLU A 304 14.17 42.34 -8.84
N ALA A 305 14.89 42.28 -9.97
CA ALA A 305 14.93 43.39 -10.92
C ALA A 305 13.50 43.81 -11.33
N GLU A 306 13.26 45.11 -11.53
CA GLU A 306 11.93 45.65 -11.88
C GLU A 306 11.27 44.91 -13.07
N PRO A 307 11.96 44.64 -14.19
CA PRO A 307 11.38 43.84 -15.28
C PRO A 307 10.99 42.41 -14.88
N ALA A 308 11.74 41.80 -13.97
CA ALA A 308 11.45 40.48 -13.43
C ALA A 308 10.17 40.50 -12.58
N GLN A 309 10.04 41.51 -11.69
CA GLN A 309 8.86 41.67 -10.84
C GLN A 309 7.59 41.84 -11.67
N VAL A 310 7.62 42.72 -12.68
CA VAL A 310 6.47 42.99 -13.56
C VAL A 310 6.09 41.72 -14.34
N THR A 311 7.08 41.02 -14.91
CA THR A 311 6.84 39.76 -15.63
C THR A 311 6.29 38.66 -14.71
N ILE A 312 6.81 38.55 -13.49
CA ILE A 312 6.33 37.59 -12.49
C ILE A 312 4.89 37.92 -12.09
N ALA A 313 4.54 39.19 -11.86
CA ALA A 313 3.17 39.60 -11.56
C ALA A 313 2.21 39.22 -12.72
N ALA A 314 2.60 39.48 -13.96
CA ALA A 314 1.80 39.12 -15.13
C ALA A 314 1.58 37.60 -15.26
N LEU A 315 2.64 36.80 -15.05
CA LEU A 315 2.54 35.34 -15.02
C LEU A 315 1.72 34.82 -13.84
N GLN A 316 1.70 35.52 -12.69
CA GLN A 316 0.86 35.17 -11.55
C GLN A 316 -0.62 35.36 -11.86
N GLU A 317 -1.00 36.42 -12.57
CA GLU A 317 -2.38 36.61 -13.04
C GLU A 317 -2.80 35.49 -13.99
N LEU A 318 -1.94 35.14 -14.97
CA LEU A 318 -2.19 33.99 -15.83
C LEU A 318 -2.34 32.68 -15.02
N ARG A 319 -1.51 32.48 -13.99
CA ARG A 319 -1.60 31.33 -13.08
C ARG A 319 -2.93 31.30 -12.34
N LYS A 320 -3.45 32.44 -11.87
CA LYS A 320 -4.76 32.54 -11.19
C LYS A 320 -5.90 32.11 -12.12
N VAL A 321 -5.88 32.55 -13.38
CA VAL A 321 -6.86 32.10 -14.40
C VAL A 321 -6.81 30.58 -14.57
N VAL A 322 -5.63 29.98 -14.70
CA VAL A 322 -5.48 28.53 -14.81
C VAL A 322 -5.93 27.79 -13.54
N TYR A 323 -5.70 28.36 -12.35
CA TYR A 323 -6.21 27.80 -11.09
C TYR A 323 -7.74 27.82 -11.01
N ALA A 324 -8.40 28.85 -11.55
CA ALA A 324 -9.86 28.87 -11.62
C ALA A 324 -10.39 27.72 -12.49
N GLN A 325 -9.72 27.42 -13.62
CA GLN A 325 -10.05 26.28 -14.48
C GLN A 325 -9.88 24.93 -13.77
N LEU A 326 -8.94 24.80 -12.82
CA LEU A 326 -8.76 23.55 -12.08
C LEU A 326 -9.96 23.18 -11.21
N LYS A 327 -10.75 24.15 -10.74
CA LYS A 327 -11.93 23.89 -9.91
C LYS A 327 -13.02 23.13 -10.66
N THR A 328 -13.12 23.33 -11.96
CA THR A 328 -14.11 22.71 -12.85
C THR A 328 -13.52 21.59 -13.72
N HIS A 329 -12.19 21.40 -13.68
CA HIS A 329 -11.51 20.40 -14.50
C HIS A 329 -11.83 18.98 -14.06
N GLN A 330 -12.43 18.21 -14.97
CA GLN A 330 -12.56 16.77 -14.82
C GLN A 330 -11.28 16.05 -15.22
N ALA A 331 -10.97 14.93 -14.57
CA ALA A 331 -9.80 14.14 -14.88
C ALA A 331 -9.84 13.64 -16.33
N VAL A 332 -8.75 13.86 -17.08
CA VAL A 332 -8.60 13.38 -18.47
C VAL A 332 -8.43 11.86 -18.53
N SER A 333 -8.04 11.22 -17.42
CA SER A 333 -7.94 9.78 -17.35
C SER A 333 -9.28 9.13 -17.00
N ASP A 334 -9.58 8.05 -17.73
CA ASP A 334 -10.72 7.18 -17.48
C ASP A 334 -10.54 6.42 -16.15
N GLU A 335 -11.10 7.01 -15.09
CA GLU A 335 -11.02 6.45 -13.74
C GLU A 335 -11.79 5.14 -13.62
N SER A 336 -12.78 4.86 -14.47
CA SER A 336 -13.51 3.59 -14.45
C SER A 336 -12.60 2.38 -14.74
N LYS A 337 -11.50 2.59 -15.48
CA LYS A 337 -10.48 1.57 -15.78
C LYS A 337 -9.46 1.38 -14.66
N LYS A 338 -9.47 2.25 -13.64
CA LYS A 338 -8.59 2.17 -12.46
C LYS A 338 -9.37 1.89 -11.18
N ARG A 339 -10.66 2.18 -11.14
CA ARG A 339 -11.45 2.07 -9.92
C ARG A 339 -11.76 0.61 -9.57
N LEU A 340 -11.60 0.32 -8.29
CA LEU A 340 -11.96 -0.91 -7.60
C LEU A 340 -12.56 -0.47 -6.27
N GLU A 341 -13.57 -1.17 -5.79
CA GLU A 341 -14.10 -0.95 -4.45
C GLU A 341 -13.24 -1.69 -3.41
N TRP A 342 -13.26 -1.24 -2.16
CA TRP A 342 -12.37 -1.78 -1.14
C TRP A 342 -12.53 -3.30 -0.91
N PRO A 343 -13.76 -3.87 -0.83
CA PRO A 343 -13.94 -5.32 -0.73
C PRO A 343 -13.36 -6.09 -1.92
N GLU A 344 -13.42 -5.53 -3.13
CA GLU A 344 -12.84 -6.14 -4.33
C GLU A 344 -11.30 -6.13 -4.25
N PHE A 345 -10.71 -5.06 -3.71
CA PHE A 345 -9.28 -5.00 -3.46
C PHE A 345 -8.83 -6.03 -2.42
N LEU A 346 -9.58 -6.22 -1.34
CA LEU A 346 -9.29 -7.26 -0.33
C LEU A 346 -9.41 -8.67 -0.92
N ASN A 347 -10.42 -8.94 -1.75
CA ASN A 347 -10.54 -10.22 -2.45
C ASN A 347 -9.35 -10.47 -3.40
N LEU A 348 -8.84 -9.42 -4.05
CA LEU A 348 -7.63 -9.49 -4.86
C LEU A 348 -6.39 -9.84 -4.00
N VAL A 349 -6.28 -9.32 -2.78
CA VAL A 349 -5.21 -9.69 -1.83
C VAL A 349 -5.29 -11.18 -1.51
N GLU A 350 -6.48 -11.70 -1.19
CA GLU A 350 -6.69 -13.12 -0.92
C GLU A 350 -6.40 -14.01 -2.14
N THR A 351 -6.80 -13.56 -3.33
CA THR A 351 -6.50 -14.26 -4.58
C THR A 351 -5.00 -14.38 -4.80
N LEU A 352 -4.24 -13.30 -4.56
CA LEU A 352 -2.78 -13.30 -4.67
C LEU A 352 -2.12 -14.15 -3.57
N ARG A 353 -2.68 -14.17 -2.38
CA ARG A 353 -2.25 -15.06 -1.29
C ARG A 353 -2.39 -16.52 -1.69
N GLY A 354 -3.49 -16.90 -2.33
CA GLY A 354 -3.68 -18.25 -2.88
C GLY A 354 -2.60 -18.68 -3.87
N GLU A 355 -1.93 -17.73 -4.53
CA GLU A 355 -0.78 -18.05 -5.41
C GLU A 355 0.52 -18.37 -4.64
N CYS A 356 0.56 -18.16 -3.33
CA CYS A 356 1.73 -18.40 -2.48
C CYS A 356 1.84 -19.87 -2.01
N VAL A 357 0.93 -20.74 -2.45
CA VAL A 357 0.93 -22.16 -2.07
C VAL A 357 2.13 -22.89 -2.67
N SER A 358 2.88 -23.53 -1.78
CA SER A 358 4.02 -24.40 -2.05
C SER A 358 3.50 -25.72 -2.65
N GLN A 359 3.61 -25.88 -3.96
CA GLN A 359 3.41 -27.15 -4.69
C GLN A 359 2.05 -27.87 -4.48
N LEU A 360 1.13 -27.66 -5.42
CA LEU A 360 0.33 -28.79 -5.90
C LEU A 360 0.86 -29.12 -7.30
N HIS A 361 1.12 -30.39 -7.58
CA HIS A 361 1.14 -30.88 -8.95
C HIS A 361 -0.21 -30.48 -9.56
N GLN A 362 -0.22 -29.42 -10.36
CA GLN A 362 -1.45 -29.01 -11.01
C GLN A 362 -1.78 -30.10 -12.02
N SER A 363 -2.92 -30.78 -11.85
CA SER A 363 -3.35 -31.75 -12.84
C SER A 363 -3.72 -30.98 -14.11
N THR A 364 -2.91 -31.16 -15.14
CA THR A 364 -3.19 -30.58 -16.46
C THR A 364 -3.87 -31.64 -17.31
N GLN A 365 -5.14 -31.40 -17.64
CA GLN A 365 -5.82 -32.17 -18.67
C GLN A 365 -5.32 -31.70 -20.03
N SER A 366 -4.56 -32.55 -20.70
CA SER A 366 -4.23 -32.35 -22.11
C SER A 366 -5.48 -32.55 -22.97
N LYS A 367 -5.65 -31.75 -24.03
CA LYS A 367 -6.72 -31.95 -25.03
C LYS A 367 -6.59 -33.29 -25.79
N GLN A 368 -5.44 -33.97 -25.70
CA GLN A 368 -5.13 -35.18 -26.48
C GLN A 368 -4.85 -36.45 -25.64
N GLY A 369 -5.23 -36.48 -24.36
CA GLY A 369 -5.26 -37.72 -23.59
C GLY A 369 -4.43 -37.67 -22.31
N GLY A 370 -5.09 -38.01 -21.20
CA GLY A 370 -4.47 -38.23 -19.90
C GLY A 370 -4.39 -37.00 -18.99
N VAL A 371 -4.67 -37.23 -17.70
CA VAL A 371 -4.30 -36.30 -16.63
C VAL A 371 -2.80 -36.41 -16.43
N THR A 372 -2.05 -35.38 -16.83
CA THR A 372 -0.61 -35.30 -16.56
C THR A 372 -0.38 -34.39 -15.36
N LEU A 373 0.51 -34.81 -14.46
CA LEU A 373 0.92 -33.99 -13.32
C LEU A 373 1.89 -32.91 -13.84
N ALA A 374 1.49 -31.63 -13.73
CA ALA A 374 2.39 -30.54 -14.08
C ALA A 374 3.63 -30.55 -13.16
N PRO A 375 4.81 -30.15 -13.67
CA PRO A 375 6.01 -30.06 -12.86
C PRO A 375 5.82 -29.09 -11.68
N PRO A 376 6.51 -29.31 -10.56
CA PRO A 376 6.43 -28.42 -9.40
C PRO A 376 6.87 -26.99 -9.79
N ARG A 377 6.21 -25.99 -9.21
CA ARG A 377 6.57 -24.58 -9.43
C ARG A 377 7.99 -24.31 -8.96
N SER A 378 8.76 -23.56 -9.74
CA SER A 378 10.09 -23.12 -9.34
C SER A 378 10.04 -22.18 -8.13
N LEU A 379 11.06 -22.22 -7.28
CA LEU A 379 11.18 -21.32 -6.12
C LEU A 379 11.10 -19.85 -6.52
N THR A 380 11.73 -19.46 -7.62
CA THR A 380 11.66 -18.09 -8.15
C THR A 380 10.24 -17.67 -8.53
N ALA A 381 9.39 -18.61 -8.99
CA ALA A 381 7.98 -18.33 -9.28
C ALA A 381 7.15 -18.21 -7.99
N ILE A 382 7.44 -19.01 -6.97
CA ILE A 382 6.82 -18.90 -5.64
C ILE A 382 7.21 -17.55 -5.02
N ALA A 383 8.51 -17.22 -5.01
CA ALA A 383 9.02 -15.94 -4.54
C ALA A 383 8.37 -14.73 -5.23
N GLN A 384 8.06 -14.82 -6.52
CA GLN A 384 7.30 -13.77 -7.23
C GLN A 384 5.86 -13.63 -6.71
N SER A 385 5.19 -14.74 -6.41
CA SER A 385 3.85 -14.72 -5.82
C SER A 385 3.88 -14.09 -4.42
N TYR A 386 4.85 -14.46 -3.57
CA TYR A 386 5.03 -13.83 -2.25
C TYR A 386 5.28 -12.33 -2.37
N GLN A 387 6.20 -11.92 -3.23
CA GLN A 387 6.51 -10.49 -3.42
C GLN A 387 5.27 -9.69 -3.84
N ARG A 388 4.41 -10.24 -4.72
CA ARG A 388 3.14 -9.60 -5.10
C ARG A 388 2.17 -9.55 -3.94
N PHE A 389 1.90 -10.69 -3.31
CA PHE A 389 1.00 -10.77 -2.17
C PHE A 389 1.40 -9.80 -1.05
N LEU A 390 2.67 -9.82 -0.64
CA LEU A 390 3.19 -8.93 0.40
C LEU A 390 2.99 -7.46 0.05
N LEU A 391 3.24 -7.06 -1.21
CA LEU A 391 2.96 -5.69 -1.63
C LEU A 391 1.49 -5.31 -1.45
N PHE A 392 0.57 -6.17 -1.89
CA PHE A 392 -0.86 -5.94 -1.78
C PHE A 392 -1.34 -5.95 -0.32
N ALA A 393 -0.81 -6.85 0.51
CA ALA A 393 -1.07 -6.90 1.93
C ALA A 393 -0.59 -5.62 2.64
N PHE A 394 0.64 -5.15 2.36
CA PHE A 394 1.10 -3.85 2.86
C PHE A 394 0.18 -2.70 2.45
N LEU A 395 -0.30 -2.70 1.20
CA LEU A 395 -1.25 -1.69 0.72
C LEU A 395 -2.63 -1.80 1.39
N ALA A 396 -3.06 -3.00 1.73
CA ALA A 396 -4.31 -3.25 2.44
C ALA A 396 -4.25 -2.76 3.89
N TYR A 397 -3.12 -2.97 4.57
CA TYR A 397 -3.00 -2.74 6.02
C TYR A 397 -2.46 -1.37 6.36
N MET A 398 -1.53 -0.88 5.55
CA MET A 398 -0.81 0.37 5.78
C MET A 398 -0.50 1.06 4.44
N PRO A 399 -1.52 1.53 3.70
CA PRO A 399 -1.31 2.18 2.42
C PRO A 399 -0.34 3.36 2.59
N PRO A 400 0.84 3.32 1.93
CA PRO A 400 1.87 4.34 2.09
C PRO A 400 1.39 5.65 1.47
N ARG A 401 1.96 6.79 1.90
CA ARG A 401 1.57 8.07 1.29
C ARG A 401 2.05 8.15 -0.15
N ARG A 402 3.20 7.54 -0.46
CA ARG A 402 3.78 7.42 -1.79
C ARG A 402 4.36 6.03 -2.02
N SER A 403 4.35 5.57 -3.28
CA SER A 403 4.98 4.31 -3.69
C SER A 403 6.46 4.21 -3.32
N ASN A 404 7.16 5.34 -3.23
CA ASN A 404 8.56 5.40 -2.82
C ASN A 404 8.82 4.90 -1.40
N GLU A 405 7.85 5.00 -0.48
CA GLU A 405 8.03 4.52 0.91
C GLU A 405 8.26 3.01 0.92
N LEU A 406 7.40 2.25 0.24
CA LEU A 406 7.56 0.79 0.11
C LEU A 406 8.69 0.42 -0.84
N ARG A 407 8.93 1.19 -1.91
CA ARG A 407 10.02 0.92 -2.87
C ARG A 407 11.41 1.02 -2.22
N LYS A 408 11.59 1.99 -1.34
CA LYS A 408 12.86 2.24 -0.63
C LYS A 408 12.95 1.52 0.71
N LEU A 409 11.86 0.90 1.20
CA LEU A 409 11.83 0.18 2.47
C LEU A 409 12.91 -0.90 2.49
N THR A 410 13.84 -0.82 3.44
CA THR A 410 14.88 -1.83 3.67
C THR A 410 14.49 -2.76 4.79
N PHE A 411 15.11 -3.93 4.83
CA PHE A 411 14.92 -4.92 5.88
C PHE A 411 16.18 -5.09 6.74
N SER A 412 16.01 -5.20 8.05
CA SER A 412 17.05 -5.52 9.03
C SER A 412 16.63 -6.70 9.89
N GLN A 413 17.51 -7.69 10.05
CA GLN A 413 17.29 -8.85 10.93
C GLN A 413 17.49 -8.54 12.42
N LEU A 414 18.22 -7.47 12.75
CA LEU A 414 18.51 -7.10 14.13
C LEU A 414 17.30 -6.36 14.75
N PRO A 415 16.79 -6.83 15.92
CA PRO A 415 15.80 -6.07 16.68
C PRO A 415 16.39 -4.73 17.10
N ARG A 416 15.68 -3.63 16.84
CA ARG A 416 16.08 -2.31 17.30
C ARG A 416 15.51 -2.09 18.70
N PRO A 417 16.32 -1.66 19.69
CA PRO A 417 15.82 -1.49 21.04
C PRO A 417 14.65 -0.50 21.07
N HIS A 418 13.54 -0.93 21.70
CA HIS A 418 12.29 -0.18 21.93
C HIS A 418 12.44 1.18 22.66
N ARG A 419 13.65 1.61 23.03
CA ARG A 419 13.84 2.92 23.64
C ARG A 419 13.72 4.03 22.58
N PRO A 420 13.15 5.20 22.91
CA PRO A 420 13.32 6.40 22.11
C PRO A 420 14.80 6.79 22.19
N VAL A 421 15.63 6.18 21.34
CA VAL A 421 17.05 6.46 21.35
C VAL A 421 17.23 7.84 20.70
N ARG A 422 17.16 8.90 21.51
CA ARG A 422 17.73 10.21 21.17
C ARG A 422 19.23 10.12 20.83
N LYS A 423 19.86 8.96 21.08
CA LYS A 423 21.29 8.68 20.83
C LYS A 423 21.55 7.26 20.31
N ALA A 424 20.76 6.74 19.37
CA ALA A 424 21.20 5.56 18.62
C ALA A 424 22.20 6.09 17.60
N GLN A 425 23.47 6.08 17.99
CA GLN A 425 24.57 6.34 17.08
C GLN A 425 24.43 5.43 15.85
N ALA A 426 24.41 6.08 14.69
CA ALA A 426 24.77 5.55 13.38
C ALA A 426 24.06 4.25 12.93
N LEU A 427 22.81 4.39 12.51
CA LEU A 427 22.43 3.87 11.19
C LEU A 427 22.07 5.09 10.34
N ASP A 428 23.11 5.74 9.84
CA ASP A 428 23.07 6.89 8.93
C ASP A 428 22.49 6.47 7.58
N GLY A 429 21.17 6.34 7.54
CA GLY A 429 20.44 6.06 6.32
C GLY A 429 19.12 6.81 6.28
N GLU A 430 18.92 7.59 5.23
CA GLU A 430 17.66 8.29 4.91
C GLU A 430 16.47 7.35 4.61
N ALA A 431 16.59 6.05 4.88
CA ALA A 431 15.67 5.01 4.43
C ALA A 431 14.84 4.44 5.58
N SER A 432 13.54 4.26 5.32
CA SER A 432 12.64 3.53 6.22
C SER A 432 13.06 2.06 6.33
N VAL A 433 12.94 1.47 7.52
CA VAL A 433 13.42 0.12 7.82
C VAL A 433 12.34 -0.74 8.46
N LEU A 434 12.13 -1.95 7.93
CA LEU A 434 11.33 -3.03 8.49
C LEU A 434 12.23 -3.95 9.33
N TYR A 435 11.83 -4.26 10.55
CA TYR A 435 12.55 -5.17 11.44
C TYR A 435 11.61 -5.94 12.38
N PRO A 436 11.97 -7.18 12.78
CA PRO A 436 11.24 -7.93 13.80
C PRO A 436 11.69 -7.56 15.21
N ASP A 437 10.79 -7.69 16.18
CA ASP A 437 11.02 -7.57 17.63
C ASP A 437 10.13 -8.58 18.39
N GLN A 438 10.29 -8.70 19.71
CA GLN A 438 9.52 -9.58 20.59
C GLN A 438 8.01 -9.34 20.51
N GLN A 439 7.60 -8.09 20.25
CA GLN A 439 6.19 -7.70 20.12
C GLN A 439 5.63 -7.86 18.70
N GLY A 440 6.48 -8.15 17.71
CA GLY A 440 6.08 -8.29 16.31
C GLY A 440 6.97 -7.50 15.33
N TRP A 441 6.43 -7.21 14.16
CA TRP A 441 7.17 -6.52 13.09
C TRP A 441 6.90 -5.03 13.13
N TRP A 442 7.96 -4.23 12.98
CA TRP A 442 7.90 -2.77 13.06
C TRP A 442 8.51 -2.11 11.82
N ILE A 443 7.93 -0.98 11.43
CA ILE A 443 8.48 -0.08 10.42
C ILE A 443 8.92 1.22 11.09
N LYS A 444 10.23 1.50 11.03
CA LYS A 444 10.76 2.84 11.30
C LYS A 444 10.63 3.68 10.03
N ARG A 445 9.78 4.70 10.05
CA ARG A 445 9.63 5.64 8.94
C ARG A 445 10.58 6.82 9.11
N VAL A 446 11.25 7.18 8.01
CA VAL A 446 12.05 8.40 7.92
C VAL A 446 11.33 9.32 6.94
N ASP A 447 10.73 10.42 7.43
CA ASP A 447 10.05 11.36 6.55
C ASP A 447 11.07 12.31 5.91
N GLN A 448 11.39 12.07 4.63
CA GLN A 448 12.40 12.83 3.88
C GLN A 448 11.99 14.28 3.56
N LYS A 449 10.74 14.71 3.83
CA LYS A 449 10.22 16.02 3.37
C LYS A 449 9.98 17.07 4.44
N LEU A 450 10.07 16.72 5.72
CA LEU A 450 9.89 17.69 6.80
C LEU A 450 11.27 18.18 7.25
N LYS A 451 11.65 19.40 6.83
CA LYS A 451 12.80 20.10 7.40
C LYS A 451 12.53 20.32 8.90
N GLY A 452 13.12 19.50 9.77
CA GLY A 452 13.04 19.65 11.22
C GLY A 452 13.40 18.37 11.99
N PRO A 453 13.95 18.48 13.22
CA PRO A 453 14.28 17.34 14.05
C PRO A 453 13.01 16.76 14.67
N ARG A 454 12.32 15.85 13.98
CA ARG A 454 11.30 14.99 14.60
C ARG A 454 11.79 13.56 14.71
N SER A 455 11.43 12.94 15.83
CA SER A 455 11.65 11.52 16.10
C SER A 455 11.04 10.67 14.98
N PRO A 456 11.70 9.58 14.58
CA PRO A 456 11.18 8.68 13.56
C PRO A 456 9.85 8.05 14.01
N ASP A 457 8.85 8.03 13.13
CA ASP A 457 7.58 7.36 13.40
C ASP A 457 7.79 5.84 13.37
N LEU A 458 7.56 5.19 14.50
CA LEU A 458 7.53 3.73 14.61
C LEU A 458 6.09 3.24 14.41
N VAL A 459 5.89 2.35 13.45
CA VAL A 459 4.57 1.79 13.12
C VAL A 459 4.62 0.27 13.26
N LEU A 460 3.76 -0.28 14.12
CA LEU A 460 3.56 -1.72 14.24
C LEU A 460 2.85 -2.25 13.00
N VAL A 461 3.36 -3.33 12.42
CA VAL A 461 2.76 -4.02 11.28
C VAL A 461 1.62 -4.91 11.79
N PRO A 462 0.38 -4.78 11.28
CA PRO A 462 -0.70 -5.66 11.72
C PRO A 462 -0.42 -7.14 11.39
N ASN A 463 -0.64 -8.03 12.36
CA ASN A 463 -0.50 -9.48 12.16
C ASN A 463 -1.86 -10.13 11.92
N LEU A 464 -2.29 -10.17 10.66
CA LEU A 464 -3.57 -10.74 10.28
C LEU A 464 -3.45 -12.25 10.01
N SER A 465 -4.46 -13.00 10.44
CA SER A 465 -4.61 -14.44 10.17
C SER A 465 -5.42 -14.67 8.90
N TYR A 466 -5.05 -15.70 8.13
CA TYR A 466 -5.65 -16.04 6.84
C TYR A 466 -6.31 -17.44 6.86
N THR A 467 -7.09 -17.72 5.82
CA THR A 467 -7.86 -18.97 5.69
C THR A 467 -7.00 -20.22 5.49
N ASP A 468 -5.72 -20.09 5.14
CA ASP A 468 -4.78 -21.21 5.09
C ASP A 468 -4.11 -21.51 6.45
N GLY A 469 -4.60 -20.90 7.53
CA GLY A 469 -4.09 -21.08 8.89
C GLY A 469 -2.80 -20.32 9.17
N ARG A 470 -2.25 -19.61 8.17
CA ARG A 470 -1.06 -18.78 8.34
C ARG A 470 -1.41 -17.34 8.73
N CYS A 471 -0.46 -16.61 9.30
CA CYS A 471 -0.57 -15.19 9.60
C CYS A 471 0.43 -14.34 8.80
N PHE A 472 0.21 -13.03 8.71
CA PHE A 472 1.03 -12.13 7.89
C PHE A 472 2.50 -12.15 8.28
N TYR A 473 2.80 -12.29 9.57
CA TYR A 473 4.19 -12.42 10.04
C TYR A 473 4.87 -13.66 9.49
N GLN A 474 4.17 -14.80 9.38
CA GLN A 474 4.75 -16.01 8.78
C GLN A 474 5.12 -15.80 7.31
N TYR A 475 4.30 -15.08 6.54
CA TYR A 475 4.64 -14.72 5.16
C TYR A 475 5.86 -13.79 5.07
N LEU A 476 6.01 -12.86 6.02
CA LEU A 476 7.20 -12.00 6.10
C LEU A 476 8.46 -12.79 6.47
N GLU A 477 8.35 -13.70 7.44
CA GLU A 477 9.43 -14.60 7.85
C GLU A 477 9.85 -15.53 6.71
N GLU A 478 8.88 -16.14 6.01
CA GLU A 478 9.11 -16.97 4.83
C GLU A 478 9.77 -16.18 3.68
N TRP A 479 9.41 -14.91 3.52
CA TRP A 479 10.02 -14.05 2.53
C TRP A 479 11.46 -13.64 2.90
N LEU A 480 11.72 -13.27 4.14
CA LEU A 480 12.94 -12.56 4.56
C LEU A 480 13.96 -13.41 5.32
N LEU A 481 13.51 -14.38 6.09
CA LEU A 481 14.34 -15.10 7.05
C LEU A 481 14.61 -16.54 6.61
N HIS A 482 13.56 -17.33 6.49
CA HIS A 482 13.70 -18.76 6.23
C HIS A 482 12.44 -19.31 5.55
N TYR A 483 12.62 -20.07 4.49
CA TYR A 483 11.52 -20.77 3.82
C TYR A 483 11.86 -22.24 3.70
N VAL A 484 10.92 -23.09 4.10
CA VAL A 484 11.06 -24.55 4.10
C VAL A 484 10.05 -25.14 3.14
N TYR A 485 10.52 -26.00 2.24
CA TYR A 485 9.67 -26.69 1.27
C TYR A 485 10.12 -28.13 1.08
N GLN A 486 9.26 -28.97 0.50
CA GLN A 486 9.63 -30.31 0.05
C GLN A 486 9.99 -30.24 -1.43
N ASP A 487 11.13 -30.80 -1.82
CA ASP A 487 11.49 -30.90 -3.23
C ASP A 487 10.66 -31.99 -3.95
N GLY A 488 10.83 -32.14 -5.27
CA GLY A 488 10.14 -33.16 -6.05
C GLY A 488 10.47 -34.61 -5.65
N ARG A 489 11.44 -34.83 -4.74
CA ARG A 489 11.82 -36.12 -4.18
C ARG A 489 11.30 -36.29 -2.75
N GLY A 490 10.50 -35.34 -2.24
CA GLY A 490 9.98 -35.33 -0.88
C GLY A 490 11.00 -34.94 0.19
N LYS A 491 12.21 -34.49 -0.19
CA LYS A 491 13.22 -34.04 0.76
C LYS A 491 12.90 -32.63 1.23
N THR A 492 12.91 -32.42 2.53
CA THR A 492 12.78 -31.09 3.13
C THR A 492 14.03 -30.27 2.85
N VAL A 493 13.87 -29.13 2.19
CA VAL A 493 14.92 -28.17 1.86
C VAL A 493 14.57 -26.82 2.48
N ALA A 494 15.55 -26.18 3.12
CA ALA A 494 15.45 -24.84 3.67
C ALA A 494 16.28 -23.86 2.84
N VAL A 495 15.74 -22.68 2.57
CA VAL A 495 16.45 -21.56 1.93
C VAL A 495 16.41 -20.32 2.82
N PRO A 496 17.41 -19.42 2.75
CA PRO A 496 17.47 -18.19 3.54
C PRO A 496 16.47 -17.15 3.04
N GLY A 497 15.18 -17.42 3.27
CA GLY A 497 14.03 -16.65 2.80
C GLY A 497 13.81 -16.74 1.29
N LEU A 498 12.56 -16.65 0.84
CA LEU A 498 12.22 -16.66 -0.59
C LEU A 498 12.83 -15.50 -1.37
N ARG A 499 13.13 -14.38 -0.71
CA ARG A 499 13.81 -13.24 -1.32
C ARG A 499 15.21 -13.60 -1.84
N SER A 500 15.90 -14.55 -1.21
CA SER A 500 17.23 -15.00 -1.65
C SER A 500 17.22 -15.66 -3.03
N CYS A 501 16.07 -16.17 -3.50
CA CYS A 501 15.93 -16.77 -4.83
C CYS A 501 16.16 -15.79 -5.99
N PHE A 502 16.27 -14.49 -5.71
CA PHE A 502 16.61 -13.45 -6.68
C PHE A 502 18.07 -12.99 -6.59
N ASN A 503 18.88 -13.55 -5.68
CA ASN A 503 20.26 -13.13 -5.41
C ASN A 503 20.44 -11.61 -5.24
N PRO A 504 19.67 -10.94 -4.36
CA PRO A 504 19.71 -9.49 -4.27
C PRO A 504 20.98 -8.95 -3.61
N HIS A 505 21.63 -7.99 -4.25
CA HIS A 505 22.83 -7.29 -3.74
C HIS A 505 22.48 -6.02 -2.94
N HIS A 506 21.29 -5.96 -2.37
CA HIS A 506 20.78 -4.80 -1.62
C HIS A 506 19.87 -5.25 -0.47
N GLN A 507 19.53 -4.33 0.44
CA GLN A 507 18.66 -4.61 1.59
C GLN A 507 17.17 -4.24 1.38
N ARG A 508 16.80 -3.66 0.22
CA ARG A 508 15.39 -3.32 -0.06
C ARG A 508 14.46 -4.54 0.02
N LEU A 509 13.30 -4.36 0.64
CA LEU A 509 12.27 -5.38 0.86
C LEU A 509 11.85 -6.06 -0.44
N PHE A 510 11.69 -5.27 -1.51
CA PHE A 510 11.31 -5.73 -2.83
C PHE A 510 12.48 -5.64 -3.83
N THR A 511 12.56 -6.61 -4.74
CA THR A 511 13.67 -6.76 -5.69
C THR A 511 13.18 -7.21 -7.06
N LEU A 512 13.91 -6.84 -8.12
CA LEU A 512 13.70 -7.37 -9.46
C LEU A 512 14.13 -8.84 -9.52
N LYS A 513 13.70 -9.56 -10.56
CA LYS A 513 14.06 -10.98 -10.73
C LYS A 513 15.57 -11.23 -10.81
N LYS A 514 16.33 -10.21 -11.20
CA LYS A 514 17.80 -10.22 -11.31
C LYS A 514 18.51 -9.82 -10.01
N GLY A 515 17.78 -9.59 -8.92
CA GLY A 515 18.37 -9.16 -7.64
C GLY A 515 18.67 -7.66 -7.55
N GLU A 516 18.36 -6.89 -8.60
CA GLU A 516 18.52 -5.45 -8.64
C GLU A 516 17.37 -4.72 -7.94
N PRO A 517 17.61 -3.54 -7.36
CA PRO A 517 16.54 -2.74 -6.79
C PRO A 517 15.67 -2.12 -7.91
N TYR A 518 14.39 -1.88 -7.62
CA TYR A 518 13.54 -1.14 -8.57
C TYR A 518 14.09 0.29 -8.80
N PRO A 519 14.43 0.67 -10.04
CA PRO A 519 15.13 1.92 -10.33
C PRO A 519 14.26 3.13 -10.03
N ASP A 520 13.00 3.07 -10.46
CA ASP A 520 12.04 4.17 -10.37
C ASP A 520 10.65 3.70 -9.90
N ALA A 521 9.75 4.65 -9.64
CA ALA A 521 8.39 4.39 -9.17
C ALA A 521 7.49 3.72 -10.24
N VAL A 522 7.73 3.96 -11.53
CA VAL A 522 6.99 3.36 -12.64
C VAL A 522 7.29 1.87 -12.73
N SER A 523 8.58 1.52 -12.68
CA SER A 523 9.06 0.14 -12.66
C SER A 523 8.51 -0.64 -11.46
N PHE A 524 8.49 -0.02 -10.28
CA PHE A 524 7.89 -0.60 -9.08
C PHE A 524 6.36 -0.74 -9.19
N SER A 525 5.68 0.25 -9.81
CA SER A 525 4.22 0.20 -10.01
C SER A 525 3.74 -0.95 -10.88
N LYS A 526 4.60 -1.52 -11.73
CA LYS A 526 4.28 -2.74 -12.49
C LYS A 526 4.00 -3.94 -11.56
N LEU A 527 4.59 -3.97 -10.37
CA LEU A 527 4.36 -5.02 -9.37
C LEU A 527 2.93 -4.98 -8.79
N LEU A 528 2.29 -3.81 -8.80
CA LEU A 528 0.88 -3.60 -8.43
C LEU A 528 -0.04 -3.74 -9.66
N ARG A 529 0.27 -3.00 -10.73
CA ARG A 529 -0.59 -2.86 -11.91
C ARG A 529 -0.85 -4.19 -12.62
N PHE A 530 0.19 -5.01 -12.85
CA PHE A 530 0.03 -6.22 -13.64
C PHE A 530 -0.77 -7.32 -12.92
N PRO A 531 -0.51 -7.62 -11.63
CA PRO A 531 -1.32 -8.58 -10.92
C PRO A 531 -2.77 -8.12 -10.74
N ALA A 532 -3.00 -6.83 -10.48
CA ALA A 532 -4.36 -6.29 -10.41
C ALA A 532 -5.11 -6.47 -11.72
N TYR A 533 -4.52 -5.99 -12.83
CA TYR A 533 -5.15 -6.09 -14.13
C TYR A 533 -5.45 -7.53 -14.54
N ARG A 534 -4.53 -8.47 -14.24
CA ARG A 534 -4.73 -9.90 -14.55
C ARG A 534 -6.04 -10.45 -13.98
N PHE A 535 -6.45 -9.99 -12.80
CA PHE A 535 -7.62 -10.52 -12.10
C PHE A 535 -8.85 -9.63 -12.23
N THR A 536 -8.69 -8.32 -12.33
CA THR A 536 -9.83 -7.38 -12.28
C THR A 536 -10.08 -6.67 -13.61
N GLY A 537 -9.12 -6.73 -14.54
CA GLY A 537 -9.13 -5.90 -15.75
C GLY A 537 -8.91 -4.42 -15.46
N LYS A 538 -8.55 -4.04 -14.22
CA LYS A 538 -8.30 -2.66 -13.80
C LYS A 538 -6.81 -2.39 -13.64
N ALA A 539 -6.34 -1.28 -14.20
CA ALA A 539 -4.93 -0.89 -14.16
C ALA A 539 -4.63 -0.05 -12.92
N LEU A 540 -4.65 -0.68 -11.74
CA LEU A 540 -4.41 -0.02 -10.45
C LEU A 540 -3.06 0.71 -10.40
N ASP A 541 -3.04 1.80 -9.63
CA ASP A 541 -1.82 2.44 -9.15
C ASP A 541 -1.91 2.72 -7.64
N PHE A 542 -0.77 3.06 -7.04
CA PHE A 542 -0.65 3.27 -5.59
C PHE A 542 -1.54 4.41 -5.08
N HIS A 543 -1.76 5.45 -5.89
CA HIS A 543 -2.55 6.59 -5.48
C HIS A 543 -4.04 6.24 -5.47
N THR A 544 -4.50 5.50 -6.49
CA THR A 544 -5.87 4.99 -6.55
C THR A 544 -6.18 4.08 -5.37
N VAL A 545 -5.30 3.10 -5.05
CA VAL A 545 -5.51 2.20 -3.90
C VAL A 545 -5.62 2.97 -2.59
N ARG A 546 -4.76 3.98 -2.38
CA ARG A 546 -4.85 4.85 -1.20
C ARG A 546 -6.16 5.64 -1.18
N GLY A 547 -6.62 6.14 -2.32
CA GLY A 547 -7.90 6.85 -2.43
C GLY A 547 -9.09 5.95 -2.06
N ILE A 548 -9.08 4.72 -2.55
CA ILE A 548 -10.10 3.69 -2.22
C ILE A 548 -10.10 3.42 -0.71
N TYR A 549 -8.92 3.21 -0.12
CA TYR A 549 -8.81 3.00 1.33
C TYR A 549 -9.34 4.19 2.13
N ALA A 550 -8.93 5.42 1.78
CA ALA A 550 -9.36 6.63 2.48
C ALA A 550 -10.88 6.83 2.40
N ALA A 551 -11.48 6.57 1.23
CA ALA A 551 -12.93 6.61 1.07
C ALA A 551 -13.62 5.56 1.94
N TYR A 552 -13.12 4.32 1.95
CA TYR A 552 -13.66 3.24 2.79
C TYR A 552 -13.55 3.54 4.29
N SER A 553 -12.39 4.02 4.75
CA SER A 553 -12.18 4.40 6.16
C SER A 553 -13.15 5.51 6.58
N LYS A 554 -13.32 6.54 5.75
CA LYS A 554 -14.28 7.62 6.02
C LYS A 554 -15.72 7.09 6.12
N HIS A 555 -16.15 6.27 5.16
CA HIS A 555 -17.49 5.66 5.21
C HIS A 555 -17.70 4.78 6.45
N LYS A 556 -16.66 4.06 6.90
CA LYS A 556 -16.72 3.23 8.09
C LYS A 556 -16.80 4.07 9.37
N GLU A 557 -16.04 5.15 9.45
CA GLU A 557 -16.10 6.12 10.56
C GLU A 557 -17.49 6.78 10.61
N ASP A 558 -18.00 7.27 9.48
CA ASP A 558 -19.33 7.90 9.37
C ASP A 558 -20.45 6.90 9.72
N SER A 559 -20.31 5.63 9.32
CA SER A 559 -21.27 4.57 9.67
C SER A 559 -21.18 4.18 11.14
N SER A 560 -19.98 4.17 11.74
CA SER A 560 -19.79 3.92 13.17
C SER A 560 -20.36 5.04 14.03
N LEU A 561 -20.23 6.30 13.58
CA LEU A 561 -20.83 7.48 14.20
C LEU A 561 -22.36 7.48 14.06
N ALA A 562 -22.88 7.10 12.89
CA ALA A 562 -24.33 6.96 12.69
C ALA A 562 -24.93 5.83 13.55
N SER A 563 -24.23 4.70 13.72
CA SER A 563 -24.66 3.62 14.62
C SER A 563 -24.50 3.95 16.11
N ALA A 564 -23.56 4.85 16.47
CA ALA A 564 -23.40 5.33 17.84
C ALA A 564 -24.50 6.35 18.19
N ASN A 565 -24.85 7.24 17.26
CA ASN A 565 -25.91 8.23 17.44
C ASN A 565 -27.31 7.59 17.55
N SER A 566 -27.58 6.47 16.85
CA SER A 566 -28.86 5.76 16.98
C SER A 566 -29.04 5.06 18.34
N VAL A 567 -27.96 4.80 19.07
CA VAL A 567 -28.00 4.26 20.44
C VAL A 567 -28.14 5.39 21.45
N GLN A 568 -27.44 6.52 21.23
CA GLN A 568 -27.55 7.72 22.07
C GLN A 568 -28.95 8.36 22.03
N ASP A 569 -29.63 8.38 20.89
CA ASP A 569 -31.01 8.91 20.82
C ASP A 569 -31.98 8.09 21.69
N SER A 570 -31.74 6.79 21.86
CA SER A 570 -32.55 5.93 22.75
C SER A 570 -32.18 6.09 24.23
N GLU A 571 -30.91 6.33 24.55
CA GLU A 571 -30.44 6.59 25.92
C GLU A 571 -30.86 7.98 26.41
N ASP A 572 -30.78 9.01 25.56
CA ASP A 572 -31.22 10.36 25.87
C ASP A 572 -32.75 10.45 26.03
N GLU A 573 -33.53 9.67 25.28
CA GLU A 573 -34.99 9.59 25.46
C GLU A 573 -35.37 8.88 26.78
N VAL A 574 -34.64 7.83 27.17
CA VAL A 574 -34.84 7.11 28.44
C VAL A 574 -34.40 7.95 29.64
N LEU A 575 -33.25 8.62 29.54
CA LEU A 575 -32.77 9.54 30.58
C LEU A 575 -33.70 10.75 30.71
N SER A 576 -34.18 11.32 29.60
CA SER A 576 -35.14 12.43 29.64
C SER A 576 -36.48 12.04 30.26
N LYS A 577 -36.96 10.81 30.05
CA LYS A 577 -38.17 10.28 30.71
C LYS A 577 -37.95 9.98 32.19
N ALA A 578 -36.77 9.51 32.57
CA ALA A 578 -36.39 9.27 33.96
C ALA A 578 -36.24 10.58 34.75
N PHE A 579 -35.65 11.63 34.16
CA PHE A 579 -35.55 12.95 34.78
C PHE A 579 -36.92 13.64 34.90
N ALA A 580 -37.79 13.51 33.89
CA ALA A 580 -39.16 14.01 33.95
C ALA A 580 -40.01 13.32 35.04
N ALA A 581 -39.76 12.04 35.32
CA ALA A 581 -40.45 11.32 36.40
C ALA A 581 -39.97 11.70 37.81
N LEU A 582 -38.82 12.36 37.92
CA LEU A 582 -38.22 12.81 39.18
C LEU A 582 -38.42 14.31 39.44
N ASP A 583 -39.04 15.04 38.50
CA ASP A 583 -39.27 16.49 38.56
C ASP A 583 -37.97 17.31 38.76
N ILE A 584 -36.85 16.80 38.23
CA ILE A 584 -35.54 17.46 38.28
C ILE A 584 -35.25 18.08 36.92
N GLU A 585 -35.22 19.41 36.87
CA GLU A 585 -34.75 20.13 35.68
C GLU A 585 -33.25 19.91 35.47
N LYS A 586 -32.85 19.72 34.21
CA LYS A 586 -31.49 19.32 33.77
C LYS A 586 -30.35 20.24 34.26
N GLU A 587 -30.68 21.40 34.84
CA GLU A 587 -29.73 22.46 35.23
C GLU A 587 -29.54 22.63 36.75
N GLN A 588 -30.26 21.91 37.62
CA GLN A 588 -30.00 21.92 39.06
C GLN A 588 -29.18 20.69 39.48
N TYR A 589 -27.94 20.95 39.91
CA TYR A 589 -26.88 19.97 40.07
C TYR A 589 -26.63 19.65 41.55
N ASP A 590 -27.18 18.53 42.05
CA ASP A 590 -26.78 17.93 43.33
C ASP A 590 -26.29 16.48 43.11
N PRO A 591 -25.03 16.14 43.47
CA PRO A 591 -24.48 14.79 43.37
C PRO A 591 -25.30 13.70 44.09
N ALA A 592 -26.09 14.04 45.10
CA ALA A 592 -26.92 13.07 45.83
C ALA A 592 -28.08 12.51 44.98
N ASP A 593 -28.59 13.29 44.04
CA ASP A 593 -29.70 12.88 43.16
C ASP A 593 -29.27 11.88 42.09
N TRP A 594 -28.00 11.93 41.67
CA TRP A 594 -27.40 10.93 40.78
C TRP A 594 -27.33 9.55 41.42
N SER A 595 -27.09 9.48 42.73
CA SER A 595 -27.08 8.20 43.44
C SER A 595 -28.49 7.58 43.49
N LYS A 596 -29.55 8.39 43.57
CA LYS A 596 -30.94 7.90 43.50
C LYS A 596 -31.35 7.50 42.09
N ALA A 597 -31.05 8.33 41.09
CA ALA A 597 -31.35 8.04 39.70
C ALA A 597 -30.60 6.79 39.19
N ALA A 598 -29.34 6.60 39.58
CA ALA A 598 -28.56 5.40 39.25
C ALA A 598 -29.12 4.13 39.90
N VAL A 599 -29.63 4.20 41.14
CA VAL A 599 -30.27 3.06 41.82
C VAL A 599 -31.60 2.70 41.14
N ILE A 600 -32.39 3.69 40.70
CA ILE A 600 -33.65 3.46 39.98
C ILE A 600 -33.38 2.89 38.57
N ALA A 601 -32.39 3.44 37.86
CA ALA A 601 -31.99 2.94 36.54
C ALA A 601 -31.44 1.51 36.61
N GLN A 602 -30.65 1.18 37.64
CA GLN A 602 -30.17 -0.19 37.87
C GLN A 602 -31.31 -1.15 38.24
N ALA A 603 -32.30 -0.70 39.03
CA ALA A 603 -33.48 -1.50 39.35
C ALA A 603 -34.36 -1.77 38.10
N PHE A 604 -34.45 -0.81 37.18
CA PHE A 604 -35.18 -0.95 35.93
C PHE A 604 -34.45 -1.85 34.91
N LEU A 605 -33.13 -1.72 34.80
CA LEU A 605 -32.29 -2.62 33.97
C LEU A 605 -32.33 -4.06 34.47
N ASN A 606 -32.39 -4.27 35.79
CA ASN A 606 -32.54 -5.60 36.38
C ASN A 606 -33.94 -6.21 36.17
N GLN A 607 -34.95 -5.44 35.75
CA GLN A 607 -36.27 -5.95 35.35
C GLN A 607 -36.37 -6.28 33.85
N LEU A 608 -35.38 -5.85 33.04
CA LEU A 608 -35.32 -6.09 31.60
C LEU A 608 -34.45 -7.30 31.21
N VAL A 609 -33.69 -7.86 32.16
CA VAL A 609 -32.97 -9.14 32.08
C VAL A 609 -33.83 -10.23 32.71
#